data_AF-A0A2V8QF53-F1
#
_entry.id   AF-A0A2V8QF53-F1
#
_cell.length_a   1.000
_cell.length_b   1.000
_cell.length_c   1.000
_cell.angle_alpha   90.00
_cell.angle_beta   90.00
_cell.angle_gamma   90.00
#
_symmetry.space_group_name_H-M   'P 1'
#
loop_
_entity.id
_entity.type
_entity.pdbx_description
1 polymer ?
#
loop_
_entity_poly.entity_id
_entity_poly.type
_entity_poly.pdbx_seq_one_letter_code
_entity_poly.pdbx_strand_id
1 'polypeptide(L)'
;MTVRKQAEEERARLLVREQAARAEAELANRTKDEFLATLSHELRTPLTAILGWSHIVRQNKLEEVQMSRALETIERNAHAQSRLIDDLLDVSRIISGKLQLDLRLVDLSTVIEAATEAVRPAFEAKEIHFKVDLGVHA
;
A
#
# COMPACT_ATOMS: atom_id res chain seq x y z
N MET A 1 -37.03 -27.18 37.88
CA MET A 1 -35.58 -27.15 37.52
C MET A 1 -35.29 -26.73 36.08
N THR A 2 -36.26 -26.77 35.16
CA THR A 2 -36.07 -26.52 33.71
C THR A 2 -35.86 -25.04 33.34
N VAL A 3 -36.63 -24.11 33.91
CA VAL A 3 -36.55 -22.67 33.56
C VAL A 3 -35.21 -22.04 33.95
N ARG A 4 -34.69 -22.36 35.13
CA ARG A 4 -33.40 -21.83 35.61
C ARG A 4 -32.23 -22.35 34.77
N LYS A 5 -32.25 -23.63 34.40
CA LYS A 5 -31.22 -24.24 33.55
C LYS A 5 -31.23 -23.65 32.13
N GLN A 6 -32.41 -23.43 31.56
CA GLN A 6 -32.54 -22.74 30.26
C GLN A 6 -32.03 -21.30 30.31
N ALA A 7 -32.36 -20.54 31.35
CA ALA A 7 -31.86 -19.18 31.53
C ALA A 7 -30.33 -19.12 31.71
N GLU A 8 -29.75 -20.09 32.41
CA GLU A 8 -28.29 -20.23 32.55
C GLU A 8 -27.61 -20.58 31.22
N GLU A 9 -28.19 -21.48 30.42
CA GLU A 9 -27.70 -21.84 29.08
C GLU A 9 -27.79 -20.67 28.08
N GLU A 10 -28.92 -19.94 28.07
CA GLU A 10 -29.11 -18.72 27.26
C GLU A 10 -28.05 -17.66 27.61
N ARG A 11 -27.84 -17.42 28.92
CA ARG A 11 -26.85 -16.47 29.40
C ARG A 11 -25.43 -16.88 29.00
N ALA A 12 -25.10 -18.17 29.09
CA ALA A 12 -23.81 -18.69 28.65
C ALA A 12 -23.60 -18.47 27.14
N ARG A 13 -24.62 -18.71 26.31
CA ARG A 13 -24.56 -18.46 24.87
C ARG A 13 -24.36 -16.98 24.53
N LEU A 14 -25.09 -16.08 25.21
CA LEU A 14 -24.95 -14.64 25.03
C LEU A 14 -23.55 -14.16 25.45
N LEU A 15 -23.01 -14.67 26.56
CA LEU A 15 -21.65 -14.38 27.00
C LEU A 15 -20.60 -14.81 25.97
N VAL A 16 -20.70 -16.03 25.43
CA VAL A 16 -19.78 -16.51 24.40
C VAL A 16 -19.86 -15.65 23.13
N ARG A 17 -21.07 -15.25 22.72
CA ARG A 17 -21.26 -14.38 21.55
C ARG A 17 -20.70 -12.97 21.76
N GLU A 18 -20.89 -12.40 22.94
CA GLU A 18 -20.32 -11.10 23.31
C GLU A 18 -18.80 -11.15 23.32
N GLN A 19 -18.21 -12.19 23.93
CA GLN A 19 -16.77 -12.39 23.96
C GLN A 19 -16.18 -12.54 22.55
N ALA A 20 -16.85 -13.30 21.67
CA ALA A 20 -16.42 -13.46 20.29
C ALA A 20 -16.47 -12.14 19.51
N ALA A 21 -17.58 -11.40 19.60
CA ALA A 21 -17.73 -10.10 18.95
C ALA A 21 -16.73 -9.07 19.48
N ARG A 22 -16.46 -9.08 20.79
CA ARG A 22 -15.45 -8.22 21.41
C ARG A 22 -14.04 -8.58 20.95
N ALA A 23 -13.70 -9.85 20.89
CA ALA A 23 -12.40 -10.30 20.39
C ALA A 23 -12.17 -9.89 18.93
N GLU A 24 -13.21 -10.00 18.08
CA GLU A 24 -13.17 -9.54 16.69
C GLU A 24 -12.95 -8.02 16.60
N ALA A 25 -13.67 -7.24 17.39
CA ALA A 25 -13.50 -5.79 17.44
C ALA A 25 -12.12 -5.36 17.96
N GLU A 26 -11.60 -6.03 18.98
CA GLU A 26 -10.25 -5.78 19.51
C GLU A 26 -9.17 -6.14 18.48
N LEU A 27 -9.33 -7.24 17.75
CA LEU A 27 -8.43 -7.62 16.66
C LEU A 27 -8.44 -6.55 15.55
N ALA A 28 -9.63 -6.14 15.10
CA ALA A 28 -9.76 -5.10 14.07
C ALA A 28 -9.12 -3.77 14.48
N ASN A 29 -9.26 -3.36 15.74
CA ASN A 29 -8.60 -2.17 16.26
C ASN A 29 -7.08 -2.31 16.28
N ARG A 30 -6.54 -3.45 16.76
CA ARG A 30 -5.10 -3.68 16.73
C ARG A 30 -4.53 -3.66 15.33
N THR A 31 -5.19 -4.33 14.37
CA THR A 31 -4.78 -4.32 12.96
C THR A 31 -4.80 -2.91 12.37
N LYS A 32 -5.80 -2.09 12.72
CA LYS A 32 -5.86 -0.68 12.31
C LYS A 32 -4.70 0.13 12.90
N ASP A 33 -4.39 -0.04 14.18
CA ASP A 33 -3.31 0.68 14.85
C ASP A 33 -1.93 0.28 14.28
N GLU A 34 -1.70 -1.02 14.06
CA GLU A 34 -0.50 -1.54 13.39
C GLU A 34 -0.35 -0.98 11.98
N PHE A 35 -1.44 -0.96 11.20
CA PHE A 35 -1.45 -0.38 9.86
C PHE A 35 -1.10 1.12 9.88
N LEU A 36 -1.68 1.90 10.79
CA LEU A 36 -1.38 3.33 10.93
C LEU A 36 0.05 3.59 11.38
N ALA A 37 0.60 2.75 12.26
CA ALA A 37 1.99 2.84 12.70
C ALA A 37 2.93 2.59 11.52
N THR A 38 2.75 1.49 10.79
CA THR A 38 3.56 1.16 9.61
C THR A 38 3.47 2.26 8.57
N LEU A 39 2.26 2.71 8.22
CA LEU A 39 2.06 3.82 7.26
C LEU A 39 2.81 5.09 7.69
N SER A 40 2.74 5.45 8.97
CA SER A 40 3.43 6.63 9.50
C SER A 40 4.95 6.52 9.32
N HIS A 41 5.53 5.33 9.49
CA HIS A 41 6.95 5.08 9.24
C HIS A 41 7.28 5.14 7.75
N GLU A 42 6.50 4.48 6.90
CA GLU A 42 6.71 4.45 5.45
C GLU A 42 6.59 5.83 4.81
N LEU A 43 5.68 6.69 5.28
CA LEU A 43 5.57 8.07 4.81
C LEU A 43 6.71 8.97 5.30
N ARG A 44 7.20 8.74 6.53
CA ARG A 44 8.26 9.55 7.14
C ARG A 44 9.60 9.38 6.41
N THR A 45 9.95 8.16 6.03
CA THR A 45 11.23 7.84 5.37
C THR A 45 11.51 8.70 4.13
N PRO A 46 10.65 8.73 3.09
CA PRO A 46 10.86 9.58 1.92
C PRO A 46 10.78 11.07 2.25
N LEU A 47 9.90 11.48 3.18
CA LEU A 47 9.80 12.87 3.61
C LEU A 47 11.11 13.36 4.24
N THR A 48 11.71 12.57 5.11
CA THR A 48 12.99 12.89 5.76
C THR A 48 14.11 13.03 4.73
N ALA A 49 14.16 12.16 3.72
CA ALA A 49 15.12 12.27 2.62
C ALA A 49 14.92 13.55 1.80
N ILE A 50 13.68 13.87 1.42
CA ILE A 50 13.33 15.10 0.67
C ILE A 50 13.74 16.35 1.45
N LEU A 51 13.37 16.44 2.72
CA LEU A 51 13.68 17.60 3.56
C LEU A 51 15.18 17.75 3.80
N GLY A 52 15.88 16.63 4.03
CA GLY A 52 17.34 16.62 4.23
C GLY A 52 18.08 17.17 3.02
N TRP A 53 17.81 16.62 1.83
CA TRP A 53 18.45 17.09 0.59
C TRP A 53 18.03 18.50 0.20
N SER A 54 16.77 18.86 0.38
CA SER A 54 16.30 20.24 0.13
C SER A 54 17.02 21.25 1.03
N HIS A 55 17.29 20.89 2.29
CA HIS A 55 18.05 21.73 3.20
C HIS A 55 19.50 21.91 2.74
N ILE A 56 20.16 20.84 2.30
CA ILE A 56 21.54 20.89 1.80
C ILE A 56 21.63 21.71 0.51
N VAL A 57 20.73 21.48 -0.45
CA VAL A 57 20.63 22.24 -1.71
C VAL A 57 20.47 23.73 -1.42
N ARG A 58 19.59 24.11 -0.48
CA ARG A 58 19.37 25.50 -0.08
C ARG A 58 20.61 26.19 0.49
N GLN A 59 21.57 25.43 1.04
CA GLN A 59 22.83 26.00 1.55
C GLN A 59 23.82 26.38 0.42
N ASN A 60 23.56 26.01 -0.84
CA ASN A 60 24.43 26.29 -1.99
C ASN A 60 25.89 25.80 -1.81
N LYS A 61 26.08 24.70 -1.07
CA LYS A 61 27.40 24.11 -0.79
C LYS A 61 27.75 22.91 -1.67
N LEU A 62 26.94 22.62 -2.68
CA LEU A 62 27.07 21.43 -3.50
C LEU A 62 27.75 21.76 -4.83
N GLU A 63 28.69 20.91 -5.23
CA GLU A 63 29.19 20.87 -6.59
C GLU A 63 28.09 20.37 -7.55
N GLU A 64 28.24 20.63 -8.85
CA GLU A 64 27.21 20.32 -9.87
C GLU A 64 26.78 18.83 -9.86
N VAL A 65 27.74 17.91 -9.72
CA VAL A 65 27.46 16.47 -9.63
C VAL A 65 26.64 16.12 -8.38
N GLN A 66 26.93 16.77 -7.26
CA GLN A 66 26.21 16.55 -6.00
C GLN A 66 24.81 17.17 -6.04
N MET A 67 24.66 18.32 -6.73
CA MET A 67 23.36 18.95 -6.98
C MET A 67 22.45 18.04 -7.79
N SER A 68 22.96 17.48 -8.90
CA SER A 68 22.19 16.54 -9.73
C SER A 68 21.71 15.32 -8.92
N ARG A 69 22.59 14.71 -8.12
CA ARG A 69 22.22 13.59 -7.23
C ARG A 69 21.21 13.97 -6.15
N ALA A 70 21.31 15.18 -5.60
CA ALA A 70 20.36 15.67 -4.61
C ALA A 70 18.96 15.82 -5.22
N LEU A 71 18.86 16.40 -6.42
CA LEU A 71 17.60 16.55 -7.16
C LEU A 71 17.00 15.19 -7.53
N GLU A 72 17.81 14.27 -8.07
CA GLU A 72 17.36 12.90 -8.38
C GLU A 72 16.83 12.18 -7.12
N THR A 73 17.50 12.35 -5.99
CA THR A 73 17.06 11.74 -4.73
C THR A 73 15.75 12.36 -4.23
N ILE A 74 15.59 13.68 -4.34
CA ILE A 74 14.33 14.37 -3.99
C ILE A 74 13.20 13.85 -4.86
N GLU A 75 13.39 13.83 -6.18
CA GLU A 75 12.40 13.38 -7.16
C GLU A 75 11.98 11.93 -6.93
N ARG A 76 12.94 11.01 -6.78
CA ARG A 76 12.66 9.60 -6.52
C ARG A 76 11.84 9.39 -5.24
N ASN A 77 12.18 10.12 -4.16
CA ASN A 77 11.46 10.00 -2.90
C ASN A 77 10.06 10.66 -2.97
N ALA A 78 9.91 11.76 -3.71
CA ALA A 78 8.60 12.37 -3.93
C ALA A 78 7.67 11.44 -4.70
N HIS A 79 8.16 10.77 -5.75
CA HIS A 79 7.40 9.74 -6.47
C HIS A 79 7.07 8.53 -5.58
N ALA A 80 8.02 8.06 -4.77
CA ALA A 80 7.75 6.98 -3.82
C ALA A 80 6.64 7.36 -2.82
N GLN A 81 6.68 8.58 -2.28
CA GLN A 81 5.68 9.07 -1.35
C GLN A 81 4.30 9.25 -2.02
N SER A 82 4.25 9.75 -3.26
CA SER A 82 2.98 9.85 -4.01
C SER A 82 2.33 8.48 -4.18
N ARG A 83 3.11 7.46 -4.59
CA ARG A 83 2.61 6.09 -4.73
C ARG A 83 2.04 5.53 -3.42
N LEU A 84 2.74 5.75 -2.30
CA LEU A 84 2.24 5.33 -0.98
C LEU A 84 0.91 5.99 -0.61
N ILE A 85 0.70 7.25 -1.00
CA ILE A 85 -0.57 7.95 -0.78
C ILE A 85 -1.67 7.37 -1.67
N ASP A 86 -1.38 7.10 -2.94
CA ASP A 86 -2.34 6.50 -3.88
C ASP A 86 -2.76 5.10 -3.41
N ASP A 87 -1.80 4.25 -3.02
CA ASP A 87 -2.05 2.91 -2.48
C ASP A 87 -2.93 2.97 -1.22
N LEU A 88 -2.69 3.95 -0.34
CA LEU A 88 -3.51 4.16 0.86
C LEU A 88 -4.95 4.54 0.53
N LEU A 89 -5.14 5.40 -0.47
CA LEU A 89 -6.48 5.81 -0.92
C LEU A 89 -7.25 4.60 -1.49
N ASP A 90 -6.57 3.73 -2.23
CA ASP A 90 -7.17 2.52 -2.77
C ASP A 90 -7.51 1.50 -1.68
N VAL A 91 -6.61 1.26 -0.72
CA VAL A 91 -6.91 0.42 0.46
C VAL A 91 -8.10 0.96 1.25
N SER A 92 -8.18 2.28 1.45
CA SER A 92 -9.31 2.92 2.12
C SER A 92 -10.64 2.69 1.40
N ARG A 93 -10.64 2.78 0.06
CA ARG A 93 -11.81 2.47 -0.78
C ARG A 93 -12.20 1.00 -0.68
N ILE A 94 -11.24 0.08 -0.66
CA ILE A 94 -11.49 -1.37 -0.51
C ILE A 94 -12.13 -1.66 0.85
N ILE A 95 -11.52 -1.21 1.95
CA ILE A 95 -12.00 -1.49 3.32
C ILE A 95 -13.38 -0.88 3.55
N SER A 96 -13.64 0.31 3.01
CA SER A 96 -14.95 0.96 3.14
C SER A 96 -16.01 0.43 2.17
N GLY A 97 -15.69 -0.55 1.33
CA GLY A 97 -16.60 -1.10 0.31
C GLY A 97 -16.98 -0.11 -0.79
N LYS A 98 -16.17 0.94 -0.98
CA LYS A 98 -16.40 2.02 -1.94
C LYS A 98 -15.63 1.86 -3.25
N LEU A 99 -14.77 0.84 -3.36
CA LEU A 99 -14.11 0.53 -4.63
C LEU A 99 -15.17 0.02 -5.63
N GLN A 100 -15.40 0.77 -6.69
CA GLN A 100 -16.26 0.37 -7.79
C GLN A 100 -15.38 -0.06 -8.97
N LEU A 101 -15.66 -1.24 -9.51
CA LEU A 101 -14.99 -1.74 -10.71
C LEU A 101 -15.83 -1.40 -11.94
N ASP A 102 -15.21 -0.77 -12.92
CA ASP A 102 -15.78 -0.62 -14.26
C ASP A 102 -15.44 -1.85 -15.09
N LEU A 103 -16.35 -2.83 -15.11
CA LEU A 103 -16.15 -4.09 -15.81
C LEU A 103 -16.40 -3.90 -17.30
N ARG A 104 -15.33 -3.98 -18.08
CA ARG A 104 -15.36 -3.88 -19.55
C ARG A 104 -14.44 -4.90 -20.20
N LEU A 105 -14.71 -5.20 -21.48
CA LEU A 105 -13.74 -5.92 -22.30
C LEU A 105 -12.48 -5.07 -22.45
N VAL A 106 -11.34 -5.69 -22.22
CA VAL A 106 -10.02 -5.06 -22.35
C VAL A 106 -9.16 -5.91 -23.27
N ASP A 107 -8.34 -5.26 -24.09
CA ASP A 107 -7.29 -5.94 -24.82
C ASP A 107 -6.14 -6.25 -23.86
N LEU A 108 -6.02 -7.53 -23.51
CA LEU A 108 -5.03 -8.01 -22.56
C LEU A 108 -3.60 -7.81 -23.08
N SER A 109 -3.40 -7.86 -24.40
CA SER A 109 -2.08 -7.64 -25.00
C SER A 109 -1.59 -6.23 -24.72
N THR A 110 -2.42 -5.21 -24.98
CA THR A 110 -2.11 -3.81 -24.67
C THR A 110 -1.81 -3.59 -23.19
N VAL A 111 -2.58 -4.22 -22.28
CA VAL A 111 -2.35 -4.10 -20.83
C VAL A 111 -1.00 -4.70 -20.42
N ILE A 112 -0.68 -5.89 -20.93
CA ILE A 112 0.58 -6.56 -20.59
C ILE A 112 1.77 -5.82 -21.20
N GLU A 113 1.67 -5.32 -22.44
CA GLU A 113 2.72 -4.51 -23.07
C GLU A 113 3.01 -3.25 -22.25
N ALA A 114 1.98 -2.50 -21.83
CA ALA A 114 2.16 -1.32 -21.00
C ALA A 114 2.82 -1.64 -19.65
N ALA A 115 2.41 -2.73 -18.99
CA ALA A 115 3.02 -3.18 -17.75
C ALA A 115 4.49 -3.60 -17.95
N THR A 116 4.79 -4.28 -19.05
CA THR A 116 6.14 -4.72 -19.44
C THR A 116 7.06 -3.52 -19.67
N GLU A 117 6.57 -2.50 -20.35
CA GLU A 117 7.34 -1.29 -20.63
C GLU A 117 7.61 -0.49 -19.35
N ALA A 118 6.63 -0.41 -18.44
CA ALA A 118 6.79 0.26 -17.17
C ALA A 118 7.90 -0.36 -16.29
N VAL A 119 8.14 -1.67 -16.39
CA VAL A 119 9.16 -2.38 -15.60
C VAL A 119 10.48 -2.59 -16.34
N ARG A 120 10.53 -2.36 -17.66
CA ARG A 120 11.72 -2.58 -18.50
C ARG A 120 12.98 -1.87 -17.96
N PRO A 121 12.95 -0.58 -17.54
CA PRO A 121 14.14 0.08 -17.01
C PRO A 121 14.73 -0.61 -15.77
N ALA A 122 13.88 -1.23 -14.94
CA ALA A 122 14.33 -1.93 -13.74
C ALA A 122 15.04 -3.25 -14.05
N PHE A 123 14.68 -3.92 -15.15
CA PHE A 123 15.37 -5.11 -15.64
C PHE A 123 16.68 -4.75 -16.32
N GLU A 124 16.69 -3.71 -17.16
CA GLU A 124 17.89 -3.22 -17.85
C GLU A 124 18.97 -2.75 -16.86
N ALA A 125 18.58 -2.00 -15.82
CA ALA A 125 19.49 -1.55 -14.77
C ALA A 125 20.15 -2.71 -13.99
N LYS A 126 19.58 -3.92 -14.06
CA LYS A 126 20.09 -5.13 -13.40
C LYS A 126 20.68 -6.13 -14.39
N GLU A 127 20.75 -5.79 -15.68
CA GLU A 127 21.19 -6.67 -16.77
C GLU A 127 20.41 -8.00 -16.84
N ILE A 128 19.13 -7.97 -16.48
CA ILE A 128 18.26 -9.15 -16.49
C ILE A 128 17.53 -9.23 -17.83
N HIS A 129 17.64 -10.37 -18.52
CA HIS A 129 16.86 -10.61 -19.73
C HIS A 129 15.40 -10.92 -19.37
N PHE A 130 14.48 -10.06 -19.81
CA PHE A 130 13.04 -10.18 -19.59
C PHE A 130 12.31 -10.30 -20.93
N LYS A 131 11.51 -11.36 -21.07
CA LYS A 131 10.69 -11.63 -22.27
C LYS A 131 9.26 -11.94 -21.86
N VAL A 132 8.32 -11.41 -22.62
CA VAL A 132 6.90 -11.73 -22.51
C VAL A 132 6.48 -12.57 -23.73
N ASP A 133 5.72 -13.62 -23.47
CA ASP A 133 5.13 -14.49 -24.50
C ASP A 133 3.61 -14.40 -24.39
N LEU A 134 3.01 -13.65 -25.32
CA LEU A 134 1.56 -13.53 -25.44
C LEU A 134 1.12 -14.52 -26.51
N GLY A 135 0.67 -15.69 -26.06
CA GLY A 135 0.10 -16.69 -26.96
C GLY A 135 -1.04 -16.08 -27.77
N VAL A 136 -0.94 -16.15 -29.10
CA VAL A 136 -2.01 -15.67 -29.99
C VAL A 136 -3.15 -16.69 -29.91
N HIS A 137 -4.22 -16.35 -29.18
CA HIS A 137 -5.49 -17.06 -29.30
C HIS A 137 -6.36 -16.27 -30.26
N ALA A 138 -6.34 -16.71 -31.52
CA ALA A 138 -7.22 -16.26 -32.59
C ALA A 138 -8.67 -16.70 -32.34
#